data_AF-A0AAC9LKZ3-F1
#
_entry.id   AF-A0AAC9LKZ3-F1
#
_cell.length_a   1.000
_cell.length_b   1.000
_cell.length_c   1.000
_cell.angle_alpha   90.00
_cell.angle_beta   90.00
_cell.angle_gamma   90.00
#
_symmetry.space_group_name_H-M   'P 1'
#
loop_
_entity.id
_entity.type
_entity.pdbx_description
1 polymer ?
#
loop_
_entity_poly.entity_id
_entity_poly.type
_entity_poly.pdbx_seq_one_letter_code
_entity_poly.pdbx_strand_id
1 'polypeptide(L)'
;MCYYTFIENDKKVYEYRSIDGDSSYFFRFEQKNNNDRTLNLYGIDLKFIDFQNIQFNNKLIKVNKYHYKIVGQEDEESDYYFTSEYGLIMLESTDWSNVNVLINEEEFKPLQDSIRNKKK
;
A
#
# COMPACT_ATOMS: atom_id res chain seq x y z
N MET A 1 2.25 -6.64 -12.41
CA MET A 1 2.76 -5.40 -11.79
C MET A 1 4.19 -5.63 -11.38
N CYS A 2 5.14 -4.85 -11.88
CA CYS A 2 6.55 -4.96 -11.49
C CYS A 2 6.80 -4.12 -10.24
N TYR A 3 7.50 -4.68 -9.27
CA TYR A 3 7.79 -4.07 -7.97
C TYR A 3 9.31 -3.96 -7.78
N TYR A 4 9.79 -2.74 -7.54
CA TYR A 4 11.19 -2.46 -7.23
C TYR A 4 11.30 -1.76 -5.88
N THR A 5 12.31 -2.15 -5.11
CA THR A 5 12.60 -1.61 -3.78
C THR A 5 14.06 -1.23 -3.71
N PHE A 6 14.37 0.01 -3.35
CA PHE A 6 15.74 0.50 -3.19
C PHE A 6 15.80 1.59 -2.11
N ILE A 7 17.03 1.96 -1.71
CA ILE A 7 17.27 3.00 -0.71
C ILE A 7 17.75 4.27 -1.42
N GLU A 8 17.13 5.40 -1.13
CA GLU A 8 17.48 6.73 -1.65
C GLU A 8 17.42 7.75 -0.51
N ASN A 9 18.52 8.46 -0.21
CA ASN A 9 18.55 9.57 0.76
C ASN A 9 17.88 9.26 2.12
N ASP A 10 18.20 8.10 2.72
CA ASP A 10 17.62 7.60 3.98
C ASP A 10 16.12 7.23 3.92
N LYS A 11 15.60 7.03 2.71
CA LYS A 11 14.26 6.52 2.47
C LYS A 11 14.34 5.18 1.79
N LYS A 12 13.44 4.27 2.16
CA LYS A 12 13.11 3.10 1.36
C LYS A 12 12.04 3.52 0.35
N VAL A 13 12.34 3.30 -0.92
CA VAL A 13 11.48 3.65 -2.05
C VAL A 13 10.88 2.38 -2.62
N TYR A 14 9.58 2.43 -2.90
CA TYR A 14 8.79 1.34 -3.45
C TYR A 14 8.16 1.82 -4.75
N GLU A 15 8.64 1.30 -5.87
CA GLU A 15 8.14 1.65 -7.20
C GLU A 15 7.34 0.50 -7.79
N TYR A 16 6.11 0.83 -8.20
CA TYR A 16 5.20 -0.08 -8.85
C TYR A 16 4.99 0.37 -10.27
N ARG A 17 5.19 -0.55 -11.22
CA ARG A 17 4.87 -0.35 -12.63
C ARG A 17 3.75 -1.31 -13.02
N SER A 18 2.62 -0.75 -13.42
CA SER A 18 1.60 -1.50 -14.15
C SER A 18 1.74 -1.23 -15.64
N ILE A 19 1.64 -2.28 -16.46
CA ILE A 19 1.61 -2.17 -17.92
C ILE A 19 0.22 -2.62 -18.32
N ASP A 20 -0.55 -1.73 -18.93
CA ASP A 20 -1.88 -2.01 -19.46
C ASP A 20 -1.93 -1.51 -20.92
N GLY A 21 -1.79 -2.45 -21.86
CA GLY A 21 -1.58 -2.14 -23.28
C GLY A 21 -0.36 -1.26 -23.51
N ASP A 22 -0.56 -0.14 -24.21
CA ASP A 22 0.49 0.87 -24.48
C ASP A 22 0.68 1.88 -23.33
N SER A 23 -0.12 1.80 -22.26
CA SER A 23 -0.05 2.69 -21.11
C SER A 23 0.72 2.04 -19.96
N SER A 24 1.56 2.84 -19.28
CA SER A 24 2.18 2.41 -18.04
C SER A 24 1.87 3.37 -16.90
N TYR A 25 1.28 2.83 -15.83
CA TYR A 25 1.06 3.56 -14.59
C TYR A 25 2.22 3.29 -13.64
N PHE A 26 2.72 4.37 -13.03
CA PHE A 26 3.74 4.31 -12.00
C PHE A 26 3.12 4.72 -10.68
N PHE A 27 3.47 4.02 -9.60
CA PHE A 27 3.23 4.46 -8.23
C PHE A 27 4.55 4.45 -7.49
N ARG A 28 4.88 5.55 -6.81
CA ARG A 28 6.08 5.65 -6.00
C ARG A 28 5.69 5.98 -4.57
N PHE A 29 5.96 5.05 -3.68
CA PHE A 29 5.85 5.28 -2.24
C PHE A 29 7.23 5.45 -1.63
N GLU A 30 7.33 6.37 -0.68
CA GLU A 30 8.55 6.58 0.09
C GLU A 30 8.27 6.40 1.57
N GLN A 31 9.14 5.65 2.24
CA GLN A 31 9.10 5.46 3.68
C GLN A 31 10.45 5.86 4.25
N LYS A 32 10.47 6.70 5.30
CA LYS A 32 11.72 6.99 6.01
C LYS A 32 12.26 5.69 6.61
N ASN A 33 13.56 5.47 6.50
CA ASN A 33 14.19 4.30 7.10
C ASN A 33 13.87 4.23 8.60
N ASN A 34 13.55 3.02 9.07
CA ASN A 34 13.18 2.73 10.46
C ASN A 34 11.92 3.47 10.99
N ASN A 35 11.10 4.08 10.11
CA ASN A 35 9.83 4.67 10.52
C ASN A 35 8.67 4.12 9.68
N ASP A 36 8.09 3.04 10.18
CA ASP A 36 6.98 2.34 9.52
C ASP A 36 5.60 2.98 9.74
N ARG A 37 5.57 4.19 10.31
CA ARG A 37 4.36 5.01 10.50
C ARG A 37 4.26 6.18 9.54
N THR A 38 5.29 6.40 8.73
CA THR A 38 5.29 7.43 7.68
C THR A 38 5.30 6.75 6.32
N LEU A 39 4.37 7.15 5.47
CA LEU A 39 4.32 6.73 4.07
C LEU A 39 3.99 7.96 3.24
N ASN A 40 4.78 8.22 2.21
CA ASN A 40 4.62 9.36 1.33
C ASN A 40 4.29 8.89 -0.08
N LEU A 41 3.32 9.54 -0.72
CA LEU A 41 2.95 9.32 -2.12
C LEU A 41 3.08 10.66 -2.85
N TYR A 42 4.02 10.76 -3.78
CA TYR A 42 4.26 11.97 -4.59
C TYR A 42 4.42 13.27 -3.78
N GLY A 43 5.11 13.21 -2.65
CA GLY A 43 5.33 14.35 -1.76
C GLY A 43 4.24 14.56 -0.72
N ILE A 44 3.14 13.80 -0.76
CA ILE A 44 2.05 13.88 0.22
C ILE A 44 2.25 12.81 1.29
N ASP A 45 2.34 13.22 2.55
CA ASP A 45 2.37 12.30 3.69
C ASP A 45 0.97 11.74 3.94
N LEU A 46 0.83 10.42 3.82
CA LEU A 46 -0.42 9.73 4.11
C LEU A 46 -0.64 9.66 5.62
N LYS A 47 -1.91 9.77 6.02
CA LYS A 47 -2.28 9.67 7.42
C LYS A 47 -2.22 8.20 7.86
N PHE A 48 -1.33 7.86 8.78
CA PHE A 48 -1.36 6.57 9.45
C PHE A 48 -2.65 6.41 10.25
N ILE A 49 -3.36 5.29 10.08
CA ILE A 49 -4.62 5.00 10.77
C ILE A 49 -4.43 3.92 11.83
N ASP A 50 -3.92 2.76 11.43
CA ASP A 50 -3.79 1.59 12.32
C ASP A 50 -2.76 0.61 11.75
N PHE A 51 -2.45 -0.44 12.49
CA PHE A 51 -1.67 -1.57 12.01
C PHE A 51 -2.22 -2.90 12.51
N GLN A 52 -1.82 -3.98 11.85
CA GLN A 52 -2.06 -5.33 12.33
C GLN A 52 -0.90 -6.23 12.00
N ASN A 53 -0.71 -7.24 12.86
CA ASN A 53 0.28 -8.27 12.66
C ASN A 53 -0.42 -9.51 12.10
N ILE A 54 0.07 -10.02 10.96
CA ILE A 54 -0.51 -11.17 10.25
C ILE A 54 0.58 -12.22 10.07
N GLN A 55 0.24 -13.48 10.35
CA GLN A 55 1.15 -14.59 10.08
C GLN A 55 1.15 -14.90 8.58
N PHE A 56 2.30 -14.76 7.92
CA PHE A 56 2.47 -14.99 6.49
C PHE A 56 3.85 -15.60 6.22
N ASN A 57 3.92 -16.70 5.47
CA ASN A 57 5.15 -17.43 5.15
C ASN A 57 6.04 -17.69 6.38
N ASN A 58 5.42 -18.17 7.47
CA ASN A 58 6.05 -18.44 8.77
C ASN A 58 6.70 -17.22 9.45
N LYS A 59 6.33 -16.00 9.05
CA LYS A 59 6.76 -14.75 9.67
C LYS A 59 5.55 -13.96 10.15
N LEU A 60 5.75 -13.20 11.22
CA LEU A 60 4.79 -12.20 11.64
C LEU A 60 5.07 -10.91 10.86
N ILE A 61 4.16 -10.55 9.96
CA ILE A 61 4.27 -9.38 9.09
C ILE A 61 3.40 -8.26 9.64
N LYS A 62 3.97 -7.06 9.78
CA LYS A 62 3.22 -5.86 10.17
C LYS A 62 2.65 -5.18 8.93
N VAL A 63 1.33 -5.17 8.83
CA VAL A 63 0.58 -4.45 7.80
C VAL A 63 0.06 -3.15 8.40
N ASN A 64 0.52 -2.03 7.87
CA ASN A 64 0.09 -0.69 8.26
C ASN A 64 -1.02 -0.22 7.32
N LYS A 65 -2.04 0.42 7.88
CA LYS A 65 -3.10 1.08 7.15
C LYS A 65 -2.83 2.58 7.10
N TYR A 66 -2.79 3.11 5.89
CA TYR A 66 -2.62 4.53 5.60
C TYR A 66 -3.83 5.04 4.86
N HIS A 67 -4.20 6.28 5.13
CA HIS A 67 -5.33 6.93 4.50
C HIS A 67 -4.84 8.11 3.68
N TYR A 68 -5.29 8.16 2.43
CA TYR A 68 -5.05 9.24 1.50
C TYR A 68 -6.36 9.93 1.18
N LYS A 69 -6.31 11.26 1.19
CA LYS A 69 -7.43 12.12 0.81
C LYS A 69 -6.89 13.38 0.16
N ILE A 70 -7.25 13.64 -1.08
CA ILE A 70 -7.00 14.95 -1.69
C ILE A 70 -8.11 15.91 -1.24
N VAL A 71 -7.71 16.97 -0.55
CA VAL A 71 -8.66 18.02 -0.15
C VAL A 71 -9.16 18.74 -1.40
N GLY A 72 -10.47 18.69 -1.65
CA GLY A 72 -11.12 19.33 -2.78
C GLY A 72 -11.31 18.45 -4.02
N GLN A 73 -10.93 17.17 -3.96
CA GLN A 73 -11.35 16.15 -4.93
C GLN A 73 -12.13 15.08 -4.19
N GLU A 74 -13.45 15.08 -4.35
CA GLU A 74 -14.37 14.21 -3.62
C GLU A 74 -14.30 12.74 -4.04
N ASP A 75 -13.57 12.42 -5.12
CA ASP A 75 -13.49 11.08 -5.71
C ASP A 75 -12.14 10.37 -5.48
N GLU A 76 -11.22 10.96 -4.69
CA GLU A 76 -9.89 10.41 -4.45
C GLU A 76 -9.58 10.18 -2.96
N GLU A 77 -10.46 9.45 -2.27
CA GLU A 77 -10.20 8.93 -0.93
C GLU A 77 -9.93 7.41 -0.98
N SER A 78 -8.81 6.99 -0.38
CA SER A 78 -8.35 5.59 -0.44
C SER A 78 -7.54 5.17 0.79
N ASP A 79 -7.77 3.93 1.20
CA ASP A 79 -6.98 3.25 2.21
C ASP A 79 -5.91 2.37 1.54
N TYR A 80 -4.66 2.57 1.93
CA TYR A 80 -3.49 1.82 1.47
C TYR A 80 -3.02 0.88 2.58
N TYR A 81 -2.86 -0.40 2.24
CA TYR A 81 -2.34 -1.42 3.16
C TYR A 81 -0.93 -1.80 2.77
N PHE A 82 0.02 -1.51 3.66
CA PHE A 82 1.42 -1.45 3.31
C PHE A 82 2.28 -2.19 4.33
N THR A 83 3.31 -2.89 3.85
CA THR A 83 4.30 -3.61 4.67
C THR A 83 5.69 -3.09 4.36
N SER A 84 6.58 -3.12 5.33
CA SER A 84 7.97 -2.70 5.07
C SER A 84 8.70 -3.71 4.17
N GLU A 85 8.33 -4.97 4.25
CA GLU A 85 8.96 -6.12 3.60
C GLU A 85 8.55 -6.22 2.13
N TYR A 86 7.26 -6.09 1.85
CA TYR A 86 6.67 -6.33 0.53
C TYR A 86 6.10 -5.06 -0.12
N GLY A 87 6.03 -3.95 0.63
CA GLY A 87 5.41 -2.71 0.20
C GLY A 87 3.88 -2.79 0.22
N LEU A 88 3.23 -2.13 -0.74
CA LEU A 88 1.79 -2.12 -0.95
C LEU A 88 1.25 -3.52 -1.21
N ILE A 89 0.29 -3.94 -0.40
CA ILE A 89 -0.40 -5.23 -0.47
C ILE A 89 -1.74 -5.08 -1.21
N MET A 90 -2.47 -4.01 -0.93
CA MET A 90 -3.72 -3.65 -1.60
C MET A 90 -4.06 -2.19 -1.32
N LEU A 91 -4.94 -1.62 -2.15
CA LEU A 91 -5.64 -0.38 -1.86
C LEU A 91 -7.15 -0.59 -1.99
N GLU A 92 -7.91 0.13 -1.18
CA GLU A 92 -9.37 0.13 -1.20
C GLU A 92 -9.84 1.57 -1.31
N SER A 93 -10.68 1.87 -2.30
CA SER A 93 -11.35 3.17 -2.34
C SER A 93 -12.36 3.24 -1.20
N THR A 94 -12.37 4.34 -0.46
CA THR A 94 -13.37 4.59 0.59
C THR A 94 -14.65 5.18 0.01
N ASP A 95 -14.56 5.87 -1.13
CA ASP A 95 -15.71 6.47 -1.82
C ASP A 95 -16.42 5.46 -2.73
N TRP A 96 -15.67 4.53 -3.32
CA TRP A 96 -16.19 3.54 -4.26
C TRP A 96 -16.03 2.14 -3.66
N SER A 97 -17.04 1.69 -2.91
CA SER A 97 -17.01 0.46 -2.09
C SER A 97 -16.62 -0.84 -2.80
N ASN A 98 -16.66 -0.85 -4.14
CA ASN A 98 -16.35 -2.01 -4.97
C ASN A 98 -14.97 -1.93 -5.64
N VAL A 99 -14.26 -0.81 -5.48
CA VAL A 99 -12.96 -0.59 -6.12
C VAL A 99 -11.85 -0.97 -5.14
N ASN A 100 -11.31 -2.16 -5.34
CA ASN A 100 -10.12 -2.64 -4.64
C ASN A 100 -9.07 -3.03 -5.68
N VAL A 101 -7.84 -2.57 -5.48
CA VAL A 101 -6.70 -3.02 -6.29
C VAL A 101 -5.86 -3.95 -5.45
N LEU A 102 -5.79 -5.22 -5.86
CA LEU A 102 -5.00 -6.25 -5.20
C LEU A 102 -3.63 -6.31 -5.86
N ILE A 103 -2.58 -6.09 -5.08
CA ILE A 103 -1.21 -6.14 -5.57
C ILE A 103 -0.74 -7.58 -5.53
N ASN A 104 -0.28 -8.11 -6.67
CA ASN A 104 0.27 -9.46 -6.79
C ASN A 104 -0.63 -10.51 -6.10
N GLU A 105 -1.90 -10.52 -6.47
CA GLU A 105 -2.97 -11.28 -5.78
C GLU A 105 -2.58 -12.74 -5.54
N GLU A 106 -1.98 -13.42 -6.52
CA GLU A 106 -1.58 -14.83 -6.36
C GLU A 106 -0.63 -15.05 -5.16
N GLU A 107 0.32 -14.13 -4.93
CA GLU A 107 1.29 -14.22 -3.84
C GLU A 107 0.71 -13.73 -2.51
N PHE A 108 0.01 -12.59 -2.53
CA PHE A 108 -0.43 -11.90 -1.32
C PHE A 108 -1.87 -12.19 -0.91
N LYS A 109 -2.58 -13.08 -1.61
CA LYS A 109 -3.95 -13.47 -1.26
C LYS A 109 -4.15 -13.73 0.23
N PRO A 110 -3.29 -14.49 0.95
CA PRO A 110 -3.49 -14.74 2.37
C PRO A 110 -3.43 -13.47 3.23
N LEU A 111 -2.55 -12.52 2.89
CA LEU A 111 -2.48 -11.22 3.56
C LEU A 111 -3.75 -10.41 3.27
N GLN A 112 -4.16 -10.33 2.00
CA GLN A 112 -5.35 -9.59 1.56
C GLN A 112 -6.64 -10.12 2.21
N ASP A 113 -6.82 -11.44 2.23
CA ASP A 113 -7.96 -12.09 2.90
C ASP A 113 -7.96 -11.78 4.41
N SER A 114 -6.79 -11.89 5.06
CA SER A 114 -6.66 -11.60 6.50
C SER A 114 -6.99 -10.15 6.83
N ILE A 115 -6.59 -9.21 5.96
CA ILE A 115 -6.92 -7.80 6.13
C ILE A 115 -8.43 -7.57 6.06
N ARG A 116 -9.10 -8.15 5.06
CA ARG A 116 -10.53 -7.93 4.83
C ARG A 116 -11.43 -8.62 5.86
N ASN A 117 -11.04 -9.81 6.33
CA ASN A 117 -11.85 -10.57 7.29
C ASN A 117 -11.94 -9.93 8.68
N LYS A 118 -10.99 -9.06 9.05
CA LYS A 118 -10.99 -8.35 10.34
C LYS A 118 -11.94 -7.14 10.37
N LYS A 119 -12.54 -6.76 9.23
CA LYS A 119 -13.55 -5.68 9.14
C LYS A 119 -14.97 -6.12 9.55
N LYS A 120 -15.16 -7.38 9.97
CA LYS A 120 -16.42 -7.91 10.52
C LYS A 120 -16.33 -8.02 12.03
#